data_AF-A0A199VWX8-F1
#
_entry.id   AF-A0A199VWX8-F1
#
_cell.length_a   1.000
_cell.length_b   1.000
_cell.length_c   1.000
_cell.angle_alpha   90.00
_cell.angle_beta   90.00
_cell.angle_gamma   90.00
#
_symmetry.space_group_name_H-M   'P 1'
#
loop_
_entity.id
_entity.type
_entity.pdbx_description
1 polymer ?
#
loop_
_entity_poly.entity_id
_entity_poly.type
_entity_poly.pdbx_seq_one_letter_code
_entity_poly.pdbx_strand_id
1 'polypeptide(L)'
;MSLRPRTTTRGDARRRSYKAWVDAGEARRRREAYLLDLRRSKRHGDLLKRRRRRHDDDDEDHDSASPPLSPRHPEPRDHAAPDPPSPSSSPPPPPAAAAEGDDDAGDSELGNLPGMVERVWSDNPALQLEATSQFRRLLSIEKNPLIEEVIKAGVVPRFVAFLSLHELPQLQLEAAWALTNIAAGTTEHTQIVIKHGAVPKLVELLDSPRHNVRLQMKPILKILRQLINSIDENILADACWALCYLSGGTIHEIEVVVEAGVCPPLVKLLLHPSPNVLTPVILTIANITAGNDSQTEVIVENGVLPCLFQLLTHRYEKRIRKEACLTVSNITLRGIVQIQSDKKSGKTGTNPYVELVNECGGLDKIENLQEFDNDEVYKKAIEILESYWDEEDQNEAPIFRGSGVSSEGAFEFDVS
;
A
#
# COMPACT_ATOMS: atom_id res chain seq x y z
N MET A 1 -31.95 21.70 -46.67
CA MET A 1 -32.56 21.93 -45.33
C MET A 1 -32.78 20.55 -44.73
N SER A 2 -32.14 20.15 -43.64
CA SER A 2 -32.40 20.65 -42.29
C SER A 2 -31.22 20.35 -41.37
N LEU A 3 -30.63 21.40 -40.79
CA LEU A 3 -29.71 21.35 -39.67
C LEU A 3 -30.53 21.04 -38.40
N ARG A 4 -30.24 19.94 -37.70
CA ARG A 4 -30.61 19.79 -36.28
C ARG A 4 -29.36 20.05 -35.44
N PRO A 5 -29.39 20.95 -34.44
CA PRO A 5 -28.23 21.18 -33.58
C PRO A 5 -28.03 20.00 -32.65
N ARG A 6 -26.77 19.55 -32.51
CA ARG A 6 -26.33 18.65 -31.45
C ARG A 6 -26.70 19.27 -30.10
N THR A 7 -27.48 18.56 -29.30
CA THR A 7 -27.79 18.91 -27.92
C THR A 7 -26.49 18.97 -27.11
N THR A 8 -26.11 20.17 -26.70
CA THR A 8 -25.11 20.43 -25.66
C THR A 8 -25.50 19.67 -24.40
N THR A 9 -24.67 18.73 -23.97
CA THR A 9 -24.91 17.97 -22.74
C THR A 9 -24.80 18.91 -21.55
N ARG A 10 -25.54 18.62 -20.49
CA ARG A 10 -25.62 19.41 -19.26
C ARG A 10 -24.24 19.63 -18.58
N GLY A 11 -23.24 18.81 -18.94
CA GLY A 11 -21.83 18.97 -18.55
C GLY A 11 -21.11 20.13 -19.24
N ASP A 12 -21.37 20.39 -20.53
CA ASP A 12 -20.75 21.50 -21.27
C ASP A 12 -21.25 22.87 -20.79
N ALA A 13 -22.50 22.94 -20.32
CA ALA A 13 -23.06 24.15 -19.74
C ALA A 13 -22.48 24.45 -18.34
N ARG A 14 -22.12 23.41 -17.57
CA ARG A 14 -21.44 23.55 -16.28
C ARG A 14 -19.97 23.93 -16.43
N ARG A 15 -19.25 23.37 -17.42
CA ARG A 15 -17.90 23.83 -17.82
C ARG A 15 -17.82 25.34 -18.04
N ARG A 16 -18.82 25.92 -18.74
CA ARG A 16 -18.87 27.38 -18.97
C ARG A 16 -19.22 28.21 -17.73
N SER A 17 -19.88 27.61 -16.74
CA SER A 17 -20.29 28.28 -15.50
C SER A 17 -19.17 28.37 -14.45
N TYR A 18 -18.13 27.53 -14.56
CA TYR A 18 -16.89 27.55 -13.76
C TYR A 18 -16.26 28.95 -13.64
N LYS A 19 -16.40 29.78 -14.67
CA LYS A 19 -15.79 31.12 -14.73
C LYS A 19 -16.49 32.18 -13.87
N ALA A 20 -17.70 31.92 -13.37
CA ALA A 20 -18.58 32.98 -12.90
C ALA A 20 -18.83 33.06 -11.37
N TRP A 21 -18.50 32.03 -10.57
CA TRP A 21 -19.14 31.87 -9.24
C TRP A 21 -18.25 31.72 -8.00
N VAL A 22 -16.92 31.78 -8.11
CA VAL A 22 -16.04 31.80 -6.93
C VAL A 22 -15.74 33.24 -6.54
N ASP A 23 -15.76 33.60 -5.25
CA ASP A 23 -15.29 34.91 -4.76
C ASP A 23 -13.83 35.12 -5.18
N ALA A 24 -13.70 35.74 -6.35
CA ALA A 24 -12.53 35.71 -7.19
C ALA A 24 -11.38 36.53 -6.59
N GLY A 25 -11.61 37.31 -5.53
CA GLY A 25 -10.59 38.17 -4.95
C GLY A 25 -9.64 37.44 -4.00
N GLU A 26 -10.15 36.59 -3.12
CA GLU A 26 -9.33 35.92 -2.11
C GLU A 26 -8.69 34.63 -2.64
N ALA A 27 -9.45 33.85 -3.41
CA ALA A 27 -8.95 32.66 -4.08
C ALA A 27 -7.90 33.01 -5.15
N ARG A 28 -8.04 34.15 -5.87
CA ARG A 28 -7.01 34.63 -6.81
C ARG A 28 -5.74 35.09 -6.10
N ARG A 29 -5.85 35.75 -4.95
CA ARG A 29 -4.69 36.15 -4.14
C ARG A 29 -3.92 34.94 -3.60
N ARG A 30 -4.62 33.89 -3.14
CA ARG A 30 -3.99 32.62 -2.74
C ARG A 30 -3.34 31.90 -3.94
N ARG A 31 -4.00 31.89 -5.11
CA ARG A 31 -3.47 31.37 -6.38
C ARG A 31 -2.21 32.12 -6.84
N GLU A 32 -2.23 33.45 -6.85
CA GLU A 32 -1.10 34.28 -7.26
C GLU A 32 0.08 34.17 -6.29
N ALA A 33 -0.18 34.11 -4.98
CA ALA A 33 0.85 33.90 -3.97
C ALA A 33 1.53 32.52 -4.10
N TYR A 34 0.75 31.46 -4.29
CA TYR A 34 1.28 30.10 -4.48
C TYR A 34 2.06 29.95 -5.79
N LEU A 35 1.56 30.53 -6.90
CA LEU A 35 2.27 30.54 -8.18
C LEU A 35 3.59 31.30 -8.11
N LEU A 36 3.64 32.40 -7.35
CA LEU A 36 4.89 33.13 -7.11
C LEU A 36 5.88 32.31 -6.29
N ASP A 37 5.42 31.55 -5.31
CA ASP A 37 6.28 30.73 -4.45
C ASP A 37 6.80 29.49 -5.18
N LEU A 38 5.96 28.84 -5.99
CA LEU A 38 6.36 27.76 -6.89
C LEU A 38 7.38 28.25 -7.93
N ARG A 39 7.21 29.45 -8.49
CA ARG A 39 8.18 30.09 -9.39
C ARG A 39 9.48 30.52 -8.69
N ARG A 40 9.43 30.89 -7.40
CA ARG A 40 10.61 31.22 -6.59
C ARG A 40 11.40 29.96 -6.22
N SER A 41 10.73 28.89 -5.79
CA SER A 41 11.33 27.61 -5.47
C SER A 41 12.00 26.97 -6.69
N LYS A 42 11.34 26.96 -7.85
CA LYS A 42 11.92 26.50 -9.12
C LYS A 42 13.17 27.30 -9.51
N ARG A 43 13.12 28.64 -9.43
CA ARG A 43 14.30 29.49 -9.69
C ARG A 43 15.45 29.24 -8.73
N HIS A 44 15.17 29.01 -7.45
CA HIS A 44 16.18 28.70 -6.45
C HIS A 44 16.84 27.34 -6.72
N GLY A 45 16.04 26.31 -7.05
CA GLY A 45 16.52 25.00 -7.45
C GLY A 45 17.38 25.03 -8.73
N ASP A 46 16.98 25.82 -9.73
CA ASP A 46 17.73 25.94 -10.99
C ASP A 46 19.05 26.72 -10.81
N LEU A 47 19.07 27.72 -9.93
CA LEU A 47 20.30 28.43 -9.55
C LEU A 47 21.27 27.53 -8.78
N LEU A 48 20.77 26.66 -7.90
CA LEU A 48 21.58 25.67 -7.19
C LEU A 48 22.15 24.62 -8.15
N LYS A 49 21.36 24.14 -9.11
CA LYS A 49 21.82 23.21 -10.16
C LYS A 49 22.86 23.84 -11.09
N ARG A 50 22.71 25.12 -11.45
CA ARG A 50 23.71 25.86 -12.25
C ARG A 50 25.00 26.14 -11.48
N ARG A 51 24.93 26.38 -10.16
CA ARG A 51 26.11 26.51 -9.30
C ARG A 51 26.87 25.19 -9.13
N ARG A 52 26.15 24.07 -9.03
CA ARG A 52 26.77 22.73 -9.00
C ARG A 52 27.48 22.40 -10.31
N ARG A 53 26.81 22.61 -11.46
CA ARG A 53 27.42 22.35 -12.77
C ARG A 53 28.66 23.21 -13.05
N ARG A 54 28.67 24.49 -12.66
CA ARG A 54 29.87 25.33 -12.80
C ARG A 54 31.04 24.89 -11.93
N HIS A 55 30.78 24.30 -10.76
CA HIS A 55 31.85 23.78 -9.91
C HIS A 55 32.45 22.49 -10.50
N ASP A 56 31.64 21.65 -11.15
CA ASP A 56 32.11 20.42 -11.80
C ASP A 56 32.85 20.71 -13.12
N ASP A 57 32.52 21.81 -13.83
CA ASP A 57 33.19 22.20 -15.09
C ASP A 57 34.53 22.95 -14.88
N ASP A 58 34.79 23.51 -13.68
CA ASP A 58 36.00 24.29 -13.39
C ASP A 58 37.19 23.42 -12.89
N ASP A 59 36.98 22.12 -12.60
CA ASP A 59 38.00 21.22 -12.03
C ASP A 59 38.70 20.30 -13.08
N GLU A 60 38.33 20.37 -14.38
CA GLU A 60 38.92 19.51 -15.43
C GLU A 60 40.01 20.15 -16.33
N ASP A 61 40.32 21.44 -16.19
CA ASP A 61 41.35 22.09 -17.02
C ASP A 61 42.33 22.95 -16.20
N HIS A 62 43.38 22.33 -15.64
CA HIS A 62 44.74 22.91 -15.65
C HIS A 62 45.82 21.92 -15.18
N ASP A 63 46.60 21.41 -16.14
CA ASP A 63 47.93 20.82 -15.93
C ASP A 63 49.00 21.86 -16.33
N SER A 64 50.01 22.08 -15.47
CA SER A 64 51.44 22.36 -15.79
C SER A 64 52.25 23.07 -14.68
N ALA A 65 53.32 22.38 -14.23
CA ALA A 65 54.69 22.85 -13.86
C ALA A 65 54.87 23.89 -12.71
N SER A 66 55.76 23.80 -11.71
CA SER A 66 57.07 23.14 -11.44
C SER A 66 57.60 23.66 -10.05
N PRO A 67 58.78 23.28 -9.46
CA PRO A 67 59.49 22.00 -9.30
C PRO A 67 60.06 21.85 -7.82
N PRO A 68 61.20 21.18 -7.49
CA PRO A 68 61.21 20.06 -6.52
C PRO A 68 62.18 20.21 -5.31
N LEU A 69 62.11 19.29 -4.33
CA LEU A 69 63.21 19.03 -3.39
C LEU A 69 63.40 17.52 -3.13
N SER A 70 64.67 17.12 -3.09
CA SER A 70 65.23 15.76 -3.29
C SER A 70 65.48 14.97 -1.97
N PRO A 71 66.27 13.86 -1.91
CA PRO A 71 65.72 12.53 -1.59
C PRO A 71 66.44 11.79 -0.43
N ARG A 72 65.92 10.66 0.06
CA ARG A 72 66.73 9.63 0.77
C ARG A 72 66.22 8.19 0.56
N HIS A 73 67.09 7.43 -0.11
CA HIS A 73 67.46 6.00 -0.12
C HIS A 73 66.48 4.82 0.12
N PRO A 74 66.77 3.64 -0.50
CA PRO A 74 65.90 2.47 -0.59
C PRO A 74 66.37 1.27 0.25
N GLU A 75 65.56 0.19 0.31
CA GLU A 75 65.89 -1.25 0.45
C GLU A 75 64.56 -2.07 0.55
N PRO A 76 64.52 -3.41 0.33
CA PRO A 76 63.76 -3.97 -0.78
C PRO A 76 62.71 -5.06 -0.43
N ARG A 77 61.89 -5.37 -1.45
CA ARG A 77 61.18 -6.64 -1.79
C ARG A 77 60.48 -7.43 -0.67
N ASP A 78 59.19 -7.67 -0.87
CA ASP A 78 58.69 -9.05 -0.90
C ASP A 78 57.38 -9.19 -1.68
N HIS A 79 57.26 -10.36 -2.30
CA HIS A 79 56.19 -10.80 -3.19
C HIS A 79 54.85 -10.93 -2.46
N ALA A 80 53.77 -10.36 -3.02
CA ALA A 80 52.40 -10.61 -2.59
C ALA A 80 51.66 -11.47 -3.63
N ALA A 81 51.21 -12.63 -3.17
CA ALA A 81 50.29 -13.57 -3.83
C ALA A 81 48.88 -12.97 -4.00
N PRO A 82 48.02 -13.54 -4.87
CA PRO A 82 46.68 -13.01 -5.13
C PRO A 82 45.69 -13.29 -3.99
N ASP A 83 44.69 -12.41 -3.88
CA ASP A 83 43.64 -12.34 -2.85
C ASP A 83 42.80 -13.63 -2.68
N PRO A 84 42.26 -13.88 -1.46
CA PRO A 84 41.35 -14.99 -1.19
C PRO A 84 39.89 -14.64 -1.57
N PRO A 85 39.06 -15.65 -1.94
CA PRO A 85 37.66 -15.42 -2.29
C PRO A 85 36.74 -15.33 -1.07
N SER A 86 35.75 -14.45 -1.18
CA SER A 86 34.66 -14.21 -0.22
C SER A 86 33.76 -15.45 0.00
N PRO A 87 33.18 -15.65 1.21
CA PRO A 87 32.20 -16.70 1.44
C PRO A 87 30.75 -16.19 1.36
N SER A 88 29.83 -17.13 1.18
CA SER A 88 28.36 -17.08 1.33
C SER A 88 27.52 -16.98 0.05
N SER A 89 27.18 -18.16 -0.48
CA SER A 89 25.93 -18.42 -1.19
C SER A 89 25.05 -19.30 -0.28
N SER A 90 23.91 -18.76 0.12
CA SER A 90 22.82 -19.52 0.77
C SER A 90 22.21 -20.51 -0.24
N PRO A 91 21.69 -21.68 0.19
CA PRO A 91 21.04 -22.60 -0.72
C PRO A 91 19.62 -22.10 -1.11
N PRO A 92 19.09 -22.49 -2.28
CA PRO A 92 17.72 -22.17 -2.68
C PRO A 92 16.70 -22.97 -1.85
N PRO A 93 15.43 -22.52 -1.77
CA PRO A 93 14.37 -23.27 -1.11
C PRO A 93 14.09 -24.60 -1.86
N PRO A 94 13.69 -25.68 -1.17
CA PRO A 94 13.33 -26.92 -1.85
C PRO A 94 12.02 -26.74 -2.65
N PRO A 95 11.85 -27.47 -3.77
CA PRO A 95 10.67 -27.39 -4.61
C PRO A 95 9.46 -27.97 -3.89
N ALA A 96 8.28 -27.39 -4.16
CA ALA A 96 6.99 -27.97 -3.81
C ALA A 96 6.85 -29.33 -4.49
N ALA A 97 7.11 -30.40 -3.74
CA ALA A 97 6.82 -31.75 -4.17
C ALA A 97 5.34 -32.05 -3.89
N ALA A 98 4.65 -32.49 -4.94
CA ALA A 98 3.28 -32.96 -4.91
C ALA A 98 3.08 -34.01 -3.81
N ALA A 99 1.99 -33.84 -3.07
CA ALA A 99 1.52 -34.80 -2.08
C ALA A 99 0.99 -36.04 -2.78
N GLU A 100 1.68 -37.17 -2.63
CA GLU A 100 1.10 -38.50 -2.78
C GLU A 100 1.53 -39.38 -1.61
N GLY A 101 0.55 -39.77 -0.79
CA GLY A 101 0.61 -40.89 0.16
C GLY A 101 1.10 -40.56 1.57
N ASP A 102 0.21 -40.10 2.46
CA ASP A 102 0.45 -40.15 3.91
C ASP A 102 -0.89 -40.17 4.69
N ASP A 103 -1.57 -41.32 4.67
CA ASP A 103 -2.81 -41.54 5.43
C ASP A 103 -2.58 -42.03 6.87
N ASP A 104 -1.32 -42.25 7.31
CA ASP A 104 -0.97 -42.88 8.61
C ASP A 104 -0.39 -41.91 9.67
N ALA A 105 0.02 -40.69 9.29
CA ALA A 105 0.70 -39.76 10.21
C ALA A 105 -0.23 -39.09 11.26
N GLY A 106 -1.52 -38.91 10.94
CA GLY A 106 -2.46 -38.17 11.80
C GLY A 106 -2.88 -38.91 13.09
N ASP A 107 -2.95 -40.25 13.05
CA ASP A 107 -3.40 -41.04 14.21
C ASP A 107 -2.30 -41.24 15.26
N SER A 108 -1.02 -41.20 14.86
CA SER A 108 0.13 -41.31 15.77
C SER A 108 0.38 -40.02 16.57
N GLU A 109 0.16 -38.84 15.97
CA GLU A 109 0.32 -37.55 16.68
C GLU A 109 -0.81 -37.27 17.68
N LEU A 110 -2.05 -37.70 17.40
CA LEU A 110 -3.18 -37.62 18.35
C LEU A 110 -2.90 -38.36 19.67
N GLY A 111 -2.17 -39.49 19.61
CA GLY A 111 -1.80 -40.27 20.80
C GLY A 111 -0.84 -39.54 21.76
N ASN A 112 -0.10 -38.53 21.27
CA ASN A 112 0.85 -37.74 22.06
C ASN A 112 0.30 -36.38 22.53
N LEU A 113 -1.00 -36.11 22.31
CA LEU A 113 -1.65 -34.86 22.70
C LEU A 113 -1.41 -34.49 24.19
N PRO A 114 -1.51 -35.42 25.18
CA PRO A 114 -1.24 -35.09 26.57
C PRO A 114 0.19 -34.59 26.83
N GLY A 115 1.18 -35.21 26.19
CA GLY A 115 2.59 -34.80 26.32
C GLY A 115 2.87 -33.46 25.65
N MET A 116 2.17 -33.14 24.55
CA MET A 116 2.24 -31.82 23.93
C MET A 116 1.65 -30.73 24.83
N VAL A 117 0.50 -31.00 25.47
CA VAL A 117 -0.12 -30.10 26.44
C VAL A 117 0.84 -29.82 27.60
N GLU A 118 1.41 -30.85 28.21
CA GLU A 118 2.38 -30.69 29.32
C GLU A 118 3.55 -29.78 28.94
N ARG A 119 4.13 -29.97 27.75
CA ARG A 119 5.25 -29.15 27.25
C ARG A 119 4.87 -27.69 27.00
N VAL A 120 3.67 -27.42 26.50
CA VAL A 120 3.14 -26.05 26.29
C VAL A 120 2.94 -25.30 27.62
N TRP A 121 2.62 -26.02 28.70
CA TRP A 121 2.47 -25.45 30.04
C TRP A 121 3.76 -25.45 30.87
N SER A 122 4.84 -26.06 30.38
CA SER A 122 6.14 -26.02 31.04
C SER A 122 6.73 -24.61 31.10
N ASP A 123 7.77 -24.40 31.93
CA ASP A 123 8.51 -23.14 32.00
C ASP A 123 9.70 -23.06 31.01
N ASN A 124 9.93 -24.11 30.22
CA ASN A 124 11.06 -24.18 29.30
C ASN A 124 10.67 -23.67 27.90
N PRO A 125 11.24 -22.53 27.42
CA PRO A 125 10.90 -21.97 26.11
C PRO A 125 11.14 -22.93 24.93
N ALA A 126 12.15 -23.81 25.02
CA ALA A 126 12.44 -24.77 23.96
C ALA A 126 11.34 -25.84 23.87
N LEU A 127 10.86 -26.34 25.01
CA LEU A 127 9.76 -27.32 25.05
C LEU A 127 8.44 -26.69 24.62
N GLN A 128 8.18 -25.44 25.03
CA GLN A 128 7.03 -24.67 24.58
C GLN A 128 7.04 -24.49 23.05
N LEU A 129 8.19 -24.11 22.48
CA LEU A 129 8.34 -23.92 21.04
C LEU A 129 8.14 -25.24 20.27
N GLU A 130 8.79 -26.30 20.71
CA GLU A 130 8.67 -27.63 20.09
C GLU A 130 7.20 -28.09 20.07
N ALA A 131 6.54 -28.05 21.22
CA ALA A 131 5.15 -28.48 21.33
C ALA A 131 4.18 -27.57 20.57
N THR A 132 4.39 -26.24 20.58
CA THR A 132 3.56 -25.30 19.79
C THR A 132 3.74 -25.54 18.29
N SER A 133 4.96 -25.84 17.83
CA SER A 133 5.24 -26.19 16.44
C SER A 133 4.56 -27.50 16.02
N GLN A 134 4.49 -28.48 16.92
CA GLN A 134 3.75 -29.74 16.72
C GLN A 134 2.24 -29.48 16.66
N PHE A 135 1.68 -28.68 17.58
CA PHE A 135 0.26 -28.28 17.51
C PHE A 135 -0.08 -27.61 16.19
N ARG A 136 0.75 -26.68 15.72
CA ARG A 136 0.53 -26.04 14.42
C ARG A 136 0.52 -27.07 13.28
N ARG A 137 1.46 -28.02 13.24
CA ARG A 137 1.50 -29.06 12.18
C ARG A 137 0.25 -29.94 12.21
N LEU A 138 -0.14 -30.38 13.40
CA LEU A 138 -1.36 -31.16 13.60
C LEU A 138 -2.60 -30.41 13.09
N LEU A 139 -2.68 -29.11 13.38
CA LEU A 139 -3.77 -28.23 12.94
C LEU A 139 -3.72 -27.84 11.45
N SER A 140 -2.60 -28.07 10.77
CA SER A 140 -2.47 -27.82 9.32
C SER A 140 -3.05 -28.95 8.47
N ILE A 141 -3.28 -30.12 9.05
CA ILE A 141 -3.92 -31.25 8.37
C ILE A 141 -5.44 -30.99 8.39
N GLU A 142 -6.06 -30.78 7.23
CA GLU A 142 -7.47 -30.38 7.08
C GLU A 142 -8.46 -31.49 7.52
N LYS A 143 -8.57 -31.74 8.83
CA LYS A 143 -9.57 -32.61 9.45
C LYS A 143 -10.19 -31.91 10.66
N ASN A 144 -11.44 -31.47 10.54
CA ASN A 144 -12.21 -30.80 11.60
C ASN A 144 -12.13 -31.47 13.00
N PRO A 145 -12.14 -32.82 13.13
CA PRO A 145 -12.03 -33.48 14.44
C PRO A 145 -10.76 -33.11 15.23
N LEU A 146 -9.64 -32.80 14.56
CA LEU A 146 -8.38 -32.43 15.23
C LEU A 146 -8.47 -31.07 15.93
N ILE A 147 -9.21 -30.12 15.34
CA ILE A 147 -9.36 -28.78 15.91
C ILE A 147 -10.15 -28.86 17.22
N GLU A 148 -11.21 -29.66 17.26
CA GLU A 148 -12.02 -29.84 18.48
C GLU A 148 -11.20 -30.45 19.62
N GLU A 149 -10.39 -31.47 19.35
CA GLU A 149 -9.56 -32.12 20.38
C GLU A 149 -8.48 -31.17 20.92
N VAL A 150 -7.85 -30.36 20.06
CA VAL A 150 -6.90 -29.32 20.49
C VAL A 150 -7.58 -28.25 21.35
N ILE A 151 -8.80 -27.84 20.99
CA ILE A 151 -9.60 -26.90 21.80
C ILE A 151 -9.94 -27.52 23.15
N LYS A 152 -10.44 -28.76 23.18
CA LYS A 152 -10.78 -29.49 24.42
C LYS A 152 -9.57 -29.70 25.33
N ALA A 153 -8.37 -29.83 24.75
CA ALA A 153 -7.11 -29.90 25.49
C ALA A 153 -6.75 -28.59 26.23
N GLY A 154 -7.47 -27.49 26.02
CA GLY A 154 -7.35 -26.27 26.83
C GLY A 154 -6.10 -25.43 26.53
N VAL A 155 -5.46 -25.61 25.38
CA VAL A 155 -4.21 -24.90 25.02
C VAL A 155 -4.43 -23.51 24.43
N VAL A 156 -5.66 -23.17 23.99
CA VAL A 156 -5.98 -21.86 23.37
C VAL A 156 -5.57 -20.66 24.24
N PRO A 157 -5.91 -20.58 25.54
CA PRO A 157 -5.48 -19.46 26.38
C PRO A 157 -3.96 -19.33 26.47
N ARG A 158 -3.25 -20.46 26.42
CA ARG A 158 -1.79 -20.50 26.50
C ARG A 158 -1.15 -20.00 25.21
N PHE A 159 -1.68 -20.38 24.04
CA PHE A 159 -1.25 -19.80 22.77
C PHE A 159 -1.50 -18.29 22.71
N VAL A 160 -2.63 -17.81 23.23
CA VAL A 160 -2.89 -16.36 23.32
C VAL A 160 -1.88 -15.66 24.24
N ALA A 161 -1.49 -16.28 25.35
CA ALA A 161 -0.44 -15.74 26.22
C ALA A 161 0.92 -15.65 25.51
N PHE A 162 1.26 -16.65 24.69
CA PHE A 162 2.50 -16.66 23.90
C PHE A 162 2.60 -15.49 22.92
N LEU A 163 1.48 -14.97 22.39
CA LEU A 163 1.49 -13.80 21.50
C LEU A 163 2.12 -12.55 22.15
N SER A 164 2.11 -12.44 23.48
CA SER A 164 2.71 -11.30 24.21
C SER A 164 4.18 -11.51 24.61
N LEU A 165 4.81 -12.63 24.23
CA LEU A 165 6.21 -12.90 24.56
C LEU A 165 7.17 -12.30 23.52
N HIS A 166 7.35 -10.97 23.52
CA HIS A 166 8.13 -10.24 22.52
C HIS A 166 9.61 -10.65 22.43
N GLU A 167 10.15 -11.25 23.50
CA GLU A 167 11.50 -11.81 23.59
C GLU A 167 11.64 -13.18 22.88
N LEU A 168 10.52 -13.85 22.57
CA LEU A 168 10.47 -15.17 21.94
C LEU A 168 9.70 -15.12 20.60
N PRO A 169 10.26 -14.47 19.55
CA PRO A 169 9.56 -14.24 18.29
C PRO A 169 9.17 -15.53 17.56
N GLN A 170 9.97 -16.60 17.66
CA GLN A 170 9.62 -17.90 17.05
C GLN A 170 8.41 -18.53 17.72
N LEU A 171 8.31 -18.44 19.05
CA LEU A 171 7.17 -18.97 19.80
C LEU A 171 5.91 -18.14 19.53
N GLN A 172 6.04 -16.80 19.44
CA GLN A 172 4.95 -15.91 19.04
C GLN A 172 4.37 -16.31 17.68
N LEU A 173 5.23 -16.58 16.70
CA LEU A 173 4.82 -16.93 15.34
C LEU A 173 4.15 -18.30 15.26
N GLU A 174 4.71 -19.31 15.93
CA GLU A 174 4.09 -20.65 15.98
C GLU A 174 2.73 -20.60 16.71
N ALA A 175 2.62 -19.82 17.80
CA ALA A 175 1.36 -19.63 18.51
C ALA A 175 0.32 -18.88 17.65
N ALA A 176 0.75 -17.85 16.94
CA ALA A 176 -0.11 -17.12 16.00
C ALA A 176 -0.62 -18.07 14.91
N TRP A 177 0.25 -18.87 14.30
CA TRP A 177 -0.15 -19.85 13.28
C TRP A 177 -1.11 -20.92 13.81
N ALA A 178 -0.86 -21.46 14.99
CA ALA A 178 -1.76 -22.42 15.62
C ALA A 178 -3.15 -21.80 15.85
N LEU A 179 -3.22 -20.58 16.40
CA LEU A 179 -4.48 -19.86 16.57
C LEU A 179 -5.17 -19.57 15.24
N THR A 180 -4.42 -19.25 14.18
CA THR A 180 -5.02 -19.03 12.86
C THR A 180 -5.58 -20.32 12.26
N ASN A 181 -4.92 -21.45 12.46
CA ASN A 181 -5.42 -22.74 11.98
C ASN A 181 -6.69 -23.17 12.74
N ILE A 182 -6.75 -22.93 14.05
CA ILE A 182 -7.96 -23.16 14.86
C ILE A 182 -9.11 -22.30 14.33
N ALA A 183 -8.88 -21.01 14.15
CA ALA A 183 -9.91 -20.07 13.69
C ALA A 183 -10.35 -20.30 12.23
N ALA A 184 -9.55 -21.02 11.42
CA ALA A 184 -9.89 -21.39 10.05
C ALA A 184 -10.92 -22.53 9.95
N GLY A 185 -11.31 -23.15 11.07
CA GLY A 185 -12.36 -24.17 11.14
C GLY A 185 -13.78 -23.59 11.06
N THR A 186 -14.68 -24.04 11.94
CA THR A 186 -16.07 -23.55 11.99
C THR A 186 -16.15 -22.17 12.65
N THR A 187 -17.30 -21.50 12.48
CA THR A 187 -17.57 -20.23 13.18
C THR A 187 -17.44 -20.36 14.70
N GLU A 188 -17.78 -21.52 15.28
CA GLU A 188 -17.62 -21.79 16.71
C GLU A 188 -16.14 -21.79 17.13
N HIS A 189 -15.25 -22.40 16.33
CA HIS A 189 -13.81 -22.36 16.58
C HIS A 189 -13.27 -20.93 16.53
N THR A 190 -13.70 -20.13 15.54
CA THR A 190 -13.35 -18.71 15.45
C THR A 190 -13.81 -17.95 16.70
N GLN A 191 -15.02 -18.20 17.19
CA GLN A 191 -15.54 -17.55 18.40
C GLN A 191 -14.76 -17.91 19.66
N ILE A 192 -14.22 -19.13 19.76
CA ILE A 192 -13.36 -19.52 20.89
C ILE A 192 -12.06 -18.71 20.89
N VAL A 193 -11.41 -18.57 19.73
CA VAL A 193 -10.19 -17.76 19.56
C VAL A 193 -10.45 -16.29 19.89
N ILE A 194 -11.58 -15.74 19.44
CA ILE A 194 -12.04 -14.38 19.77
C ILE A 194 -12.25 -14.23 21.29
N LYS A 195 -13.02 -15.14 21.91
CA LYS A 195 -13.38 -15.08 23.33
C LYS A 195 -12.15 -15.11 24.24
N HIS A 196 -11.08 -15.77 23.82
CA HIS A 196 -9.81 -15.78 24.55
C HIS A 196 -8.94 -14.54 24.33
N GLY A 197 -9.37 -13.58 23.50
CA GLY A 197 -8.67 -12.31 23.31
C GLY A 197 -7.50 -12.37 22.32
N ALA A 198 -7.53 -13.30 21.36
CA ALA A 198 -6.47 -13.44 20.37
C ALA A 198 -6.44 -12.28 19.37
N VAL A 199 -7.60 -11.75 18.96
CA VAL A 199 -7.70 -10.77 17.85
C VAL A 199 -6.84 -9.53 18.09
N PRO A 200 -6.97 -8.79 19.23
CA PRO A 200 -6.16 -7.59 19.44
C PRO A 200 -4.64 -7.86 19.41
N LYS A 201 -4.21 -9.00 19.98
CA LYS A 201 -2.80 -9.40 20.00
C LYS A 201 -2.28 -9.78 18.61
N LEU A 202 -3.10 -10.44 17.80
CA LEU A 202 -2.76 -10.77 16.42
C LEU A 202 -2.66 -9.51 15.55
N VAL A 203 -3.55 -8.52 15.77
CA VAL A 203 -3.47 -7.21 15.10
C VAL A 203 -2.21 -6.44 15.53
N GLU A 204 -1.87 -6.45 16.81
CA GLU A 204 -0.63 -5.85 17.32
C GLU A 204 0.62 -6.44 16.65
N LEU A 205 0.65 -7.76 16.42
CA LEU A 205 1.77 -8.40 15.72
C LEU A 205 1.87 -7.98 14.24
N LEU A 206 0.75 -7.63 13.59
CA LEU A 206 0.74 -7.09 12.22
C LEU A 206 1.26 -5.65 12.15
N ASP A 207 1.12 -4.87 13.21
CA ASP A 207 1.71 -3.53 13.34
C ASP A 207 3.19 -3.57 13.80
N SER A 208 3.74 -4.76 14.02
CA SER A 208 5.12 -4.90 14.48
C SER A 208 6.13 -4.25 13.52
N PRO A 209 7.13 -3.51 14.03
CA PRO A 209 8.19 -2.95 13.18
C PRO A 209 9.10 -4.05 12.60
N ARG A 210 9.04 -5.28 13.13
CA ARG A 210 9.84 -6.42 12.67
C ARG A 210 9.23 -7.00 11.38
N HIS A 211 9.81 -6.65 10.24
CA HIS A 211 9.36 -7.08 8.91
C HIS A 211 9.14 -8.59 8.76
N ASN A 212 10.02 -9.41 9.36
CA ASN A 212 9.90 -10.87 9.34
C ASN A 212 8.67 -11.39 10.09
N VAL A 213 8.24 -10.72 11.17
CA VAL A 213 7.03 -11.08 11.92
C VAL A 213 5.81 -10.81 11.05
N ARG A 214 5.71 -9.61 10.45
CA ARG A 214 4.59 -9.23 9.59
C ARG A 214 4.41 -10.16 8.39
N LEU A 215 5.49 -10.45 7.66
CA LEU A 215 5.43 -11.31 6.48
C LEU A 215 4.96 -12.73 6.78
N GLN A 216 5.32 -13.27 7.96
CA GLN A 216 4.92 -14.62 8.35
C GLN A 216 3.46 -14.69 8.80
N MET A 217 2.79 -13.56 9.02
CA MET A 217 1.39 -13.52 9.45
C MET A 217 0.38 -13.51 8.30
N LYS A 218 0.79 -13.65 7.04
CA LYS A 218 -0.13 -13.78 5.89
C LYS A 218 -1.30 -14.76 6.09
N PRO A 219 -1.14 -15.94 6.74
CA PRO A 219 -2.27 -16.85 7.00
C PRO A 219 -3.45 -16.23 7.75
N ILE A 220 -3.23 -15.12 8.49
CA ILE A 220 -4.30 -14.42 9.20
C ILE A 220 -5.37 -13.84 8.26
N LEU A 221 -5.05 -13.59 6.99
CA LEU A 221 -5.97 -12.99 6.02
C LEU A 221 -7.27 -13.78 5.86
N LYS A 222 -7.20 -15.12 5.95
CA LYS A 222 -8.38 -15.99 5.89
C LYS A 222 -9.37 -15.67 7.03
N ILE A 223 -8.85 -15.35 8.21
CA ILE A 223 -9.65 -14.99 9.38
C ILE A 223 -10.10 -13.55 9.28
N LEU A 224 -9.23 -12.62 8.89
CA LEU A 224 -9.61 -11.21 8.70
C LEU A 224 -10.79 -11.09 7.74
N ARG A 225 -10.79 -11.86 6.64
CA ARG A 225 -11.92 -11.95 5.70
C ARG A 225 -13.24 -12.36 6.38
N GLN A 226 -13.20 -13.23 7.39
CA GLN A 226 -14.38 -13.60 8.17
C GLN A 226 -14.76 -12.48 9.16
N LEU A 227 -13.77 -11.95 9.88
CA LEU A 227 -13.96 -10.95 10.95
C LEU A 227 -14.48 -9.60 10.43
N ILE A 228 -14.19 -9.21 9.19
CA ILE A 228 -14.76 -7.99 8.59
C ILE A 228 -16.28 -8.07 8.35
N ASN A 229 -16.91 -9.21 8.61
CA ASN A 229 -18.37 -9.36 8.64
C ASN A 229 -18.92 -9.49 10.07
N SER A 230 -18.09 -9.25 11.09
CA SER A 230 -18.48 -9.29 12.50
C SER A 230 -19.54 -8.22 12.81
N ILE A 231 -20.49 -8.57 13.68
CA ILE A 231 -21.46 -7.63 14.27
C ILE A 231 -20.87 -6.86 15.45
N ASP A 232 -19.77 -7.35 16.03
CA ASP A 232 -19.05 -6.65 17.09
C ASP A 232 -18.15 -5.58 16.46
N GLU A 233 -18.44 -4.32 16.78
CA GLU A 233 -17.76 -3.16 16.21
C GLU A 233 -16.26 -3.12 16.53
N ASN A 234 -15.83 -3.61 17.71
CA ASN A 234 -14.43 -3.60 18.09
C ASN A 234 -13.65 -4.64 17.29
N ILE A 235 -14.20 -5.86 17.17
CA ILE A 235 -13.60 -6.92 16.36
C ILE A 235 -13.54 -6.50 14.88
N LEU A 236 -14.60 -5.86 14.40
CA LEU A 236 -14.67 -5.34 13.04
C LEU A 236 -13.60 -4.26 12.80
N ALA A 237 -13.47 -3.29 13.73
CA ALA A 237 -12.47 -2.23 13.65
C ALA A 237 -11.04 -2.80 13.68
N ASP A 238 -10.75 -3.73 14.59
CA ASP A 238 -9.45 -4.41 14.69
C ASP A 238 -9.12 -5.16 13.40
N ALA A 239 -10.09 -5.90 12.84
CA ALA A 239 -9.91 -6.60 11.57
C ALA A 239 -9.60 -5.63 10.41
N CYS A 240 -10.26 -4.47 10.36
CA CYS A 240 -9.96 -3.44 9.37
C CYS A 240 -8.59 -2.80 9.58
N TRP A 241 -8.15 -2.56 10.82
CA TRP A 241 -6.78 -2.07 11.10
C TRP A 241 -5.72 -3.08 10.65
N ALA A 242 -5.94 -4.37 10.92
CA ALA A 242 -5.08 -5.44 10.44
C ALA A 242 -4.92 -5.44 8.90
N LEU A 243 -6.02 -5.28 8.16
CA LEU A 243 -5.97 -5.13 6.69
C LEU A 243 -5.27 -3.84 6.24
N CYS A 244 -5.39 -2.76 7.02
CA CYS A 244 -4.65 -1.52 6.77
C CYS A 244 -3.14 -1.73 6.91
N TYR A 245 -2.69 -2.44 7.94
CA TYR A 245 -1.26 -2.75 8.15
C TYR A 245 -0.71 -3.64 7.05
N LEU A 246 -1.48 -4.64 6.61
CA LEU A 246 -1.09 -5.55 5.53
C LEU A 246 -1.05 -4.88 4.15
N SER A 247 -1.88 -3.85 3.94
CA SER A 247 -1.92 -3.10 2.67
C SER A 247 -0.96 -1.91 2.62
N GLY A 248 -0.32 -1.52 3.73
CA GLY A 248 0.62 -0.39 3.79
C GLY A 248 2.03 -0.67 3.22
N GLY A 249 2.21 -1.82 2.57
CA GLY A 249 3.50 -2.33 2.11
C GLY A 249 3.75 -2.16 0.61
N THR A 250 4.52 -3.09 0.06
CA THR A 250 4.84 -3.20 -1.37
C THR A 250 3.63 -3.61 -2.21
N ILE A 251 3.71 -3.45 -3.53
CA ILE A 251 2.69 -3.90 -4.49
C ILE A 251 2.32 -5.38 -4.27
N HIS A 252 3.29 -6.25 -3.96
CA HIS A 252 3.04 -7.66 -3.68
C HIS A 252 2.26 -7.90 -2.38
N GLU A 253 2.47 -7.08 -1.35
CA GLU A 253 1.73 -7.19 -0.09
C GLU A 253 0.28 -6.71 -0.28
N ILE A 254 0.08 -5.64 -1.05
CA ILE A 254 -1.24 -5.18 -1.47
C ILE A 254 -1.97 -6.28 -2.26
N GLU A 255 -1.29 -6.94 -3.20
CA GLU A 255 -1.88 -8.00 -4.03
C GLU A 255 -2.41 -9.15 -3.18
N VAL A 256 -1.65 -9.58 -2.17
CA VAL A 256 -2.05 -10.64 -1.24
C VAL A 256 -3.32 -10.25 -0.47
N VAL A 257 -3.51 -8.97 -0.13
CA VAL A 257 -4.76 -8.47 0.50
C VAL A 257 -5.91 -8.50 -0.51
N VAL A 258 -5.69 -8.06 -1.75
CA VAL A 258 -6.71 -8.04 -2.80
C VAL A 258 -7.18 -9.46 -3.14
N GLU A 259 -6.26 -10.41 -3.32
CA GLU A 259 -6.53 -11.83 -3.60
C GLU A 259 -7.30 -12.52 -2.46
N ALA A 260 -7.18 -12.02 -1.21
CA ALA A 260 -7.96 -12.52 -0.09
C ALA A 260 -9.47 -12.26 -0.24
N GLY A 261 -9.89 -11.42 -1.19
CA GLY A 261 -11.31 -11.15 -1.50
C GLY A 261 -11.99 -10.23 -0.49
N VAL A 262 -11.22 -9.33 0.13
CA VAL A 262 -11.72 -8.37 1.14
C VAL A 262 -12.21 -7.05 0.53
N CYS A 263 -11.96 -6.77 -0.75
CA CYS A 263 -12.34 -5.52 -1.40
C CYS A 263 -13.86 -5.26 -1.41
N PRO A 264 -14.74 -6.20 -1.81
CA PRO A 264 -16.19 -5.97 -1.77
C PRO A 264 -16.73 -5.62 -0.36
N PRO A 265 -16.42 -6.37 0.72
CA PRO A 265 -16.87 -6.00 2.06
C PRO A 265 -16.25 -4.69 2.55
N LEU A 266 -14.98 -4.38 2.23
CA LEU A 266 -14.38 -3.08 2.58
C LEU A 266 -15.13 -1.90 1.96
N VAL A 267 -15.47 -1.98 0.68
CA VAL A 267 -16.24 -0.90 0.02
C VAL A 267 -17.62 -0.74 0.66
N LYS A 268 -18.29 -1.84 0.99
CA LYS A 268 -19.58 -1.80 1.72
C LYS A 268 -19.43 -1.13 3.11
N LEU A 269 -18.32 -1.38 3.81
CA LEU A 269 -18.05 -0.81 5.13
C LEU A 269 -17.79 0.71 5.11
N LEU A 270 -17.55 1.33 3.95
CA LEU A 270 -17.51 2.80 3.83
C LEU A 270 -18.86 3.47 4.16
N LEU A 271 -19.95 2.69 4.24
CA LEU A 271 -21.27 3.16 4.65
C LEU A 271 -21.53 2.95 6.16
N HIS A 272 -20.58 2.40 6.90
CA HIS A 272 -20.74 2.15 8.33
C HIS A 272 -20.88 3.46 9.11
N PRO A 273 -21.78 3.57 10.11
CA PRO A 273 -21.99 4.82 10.85
C PRO A 273 -20.84 5.18 11.80
N SER A 274 -20.08 4.19 12.29
CA SER A 274 -19.02 4.42 13.27
C SER A 274 -17.70 4.88 12.62
N PRO A 275 -17.11 6.01 13.06
CA PRO A 275 -15.80 6.45 12.60
C PRO A 275 -14.67 5.49 13.01
N ASN A 276 -14.88 4.69 14.05
CA ASN A 276 -13.91 3.69 14.51
C ASN A 276 -13.69 2.59 13.45
N VAL A 277 -14.75 2.26 12.69
CA VAL A 277 -14.68 1.33 11.56
C VAL A 277 -14.30 2.06 10.27
N LEU A 278 -14.86 3.24 10.02
CA LEU A 278 -14.60 3.97 8.78
C LEU A 278 -13.12 4.35 8.61
N THR A 279 -12.43 4.74 9.68
CA THR A 279 -11.04 5.19 9.62
C THR A 279 -10.09 4.13 9.07
N PRO A 280 -10.02 2.90 9.62
CA PRO A 280 -9.17 1.86 9.03
C PRO A 280 -9.64 1.41 7.65
N VAL A 281 -10.95 1.42 7.36
CA VAL A 281 -11.48 1.03 6.05
C VAL A 281 -11.01 2.00 4.96
N ILE A 282 -11.16 3.32 5.16
CA ILE A 282 -10.73 4.29 4.16
C ILE A 282 -9.22 4.28 3.96
N LEU A 283 -8.43 4.08 5.02
CA LEU A 283 -6.98 3.95 4.93
C LEU A 283 -6.56 2.69 4.16
N THR A 284 -7.23 1.56 4.40
CA THR A 284 -6.97 0.32 3.66
C THR A 284 -7.27 0.51 2.16
N ILE A 285 -8.38 1.16 1.83
CA ILE A 285 -8.73 1.46 0.43
C ILE A 285 -7.73 2.44 -0.18
N ALA A 286 -7.32 3.48 0.56
CA ALA A 286 -6.30 4.43 0.11
C ALA A 286 -4.98 3.71 -0.22
N ASN A 287 -4.52 2.80 0.65
CA ASN A 287 -3.33 1.98 0.44
C ASN A 287 -3.43 1.11 -0.82
N ILE A 288 -4.54 0.38 -0.99
CA ILE A 288 -4.77 -0.42 -2.20
C ILE A 288 -4.74 0.46 -3.45
N THR A 289 -5.34 1.66 -3.38
CA THR A 289 -5.37 2.56 -4.54
C THR A 289 -4.06 3.26 -4.85
N ALA A 290 -3.12 3.29 -3.91
CA ALA A 290 -1.76 3.77 -4.13
C ALA A 290 -0.86 2.70 -4.78
N GLY A 291 -1.36 1.48 -4.95
CA GLY A 291 -0.68 0.37 -5.62
C GLY A 291 -0.65 0.49 -7.15
N ASN A 292 -0.72 -0.65 -7.85
CA ASN A 292 -0.67 -0.71 -9.31
C ASN A 292 -2.06 -0.49 -9.97
N ASP A 293 -2.07 -0.60 -11.30
CA ASP A 293 -3.27 -0.33 -12.08
C ASP A 293 -4.42 -1.31 -11.83
N SER A 294 -4.11 -2.60 -11.80
CA SER A 294 -5.07 -3.66 -11.55
C SER A 294 -5.65 -3.56 -10.13
N GLN A 295 -4.82 -3.24 -9.14
CA GLN A 295 -5.24 -3.12 -7.75
C GLN A 295 -6.27 -2.01 -7.52
N THR A 296 -6.12 -0.87 -8.20
CA THR A 296 -7.14 0.18 -8.10
C THR A 296 -8.33 -0.04 -9.01
N GLU A 297 -8.17 -0.71 -10.16
CA GLU A 297 -9.31 -1.16 -10.96
C GLU A 297 -10.26 -2.04 -10.15
N VAL A 298 -9.74 -3.03 -9.40
CA VAL A 298 -10.55 -3.88 -8.52
C VAL A 298 -11.38 -3.06 -7.53
N ILE A 299 -10.79 -2.03 -6.92
CA ILE A 299 -11.51 -1.15 -5.99
C ILE A 299 -12.60 -0.32 -6.69
N VAL A 300 -12.32 0.18 -7.90
CA VAL A 300 -13.28 0.96 -8.71
C VAL A 300 -14.45 0.08 -9.15
N GLU A 301 -14.19 -1.14 -9.61
CA GLU A 301 -15.21 -2.12 -10.03
C GLU A 301 -16.16 -2.49 -8.89
N ASN A 302 -15.68 -2.45 -7.64
CA ASN A 302 -16.51 -2.64 -6.45
C ASN A 302 -17.38 -1.41 -6.08
N GLY A 303 -17.38 -0.34 -6.89
CA GLY A 303 -18.26 0.80 -6.72
C GLY A 303 -17.82 1.78 -5.63
N VAL A 304 -16.51 1.97 -5.44
CA VAL A 304 -15.98 2.82 -4.37
C VAL A 304 -16.31 4.31 -4.52
N LEU A 305 -16.37 4.83 -5.75
CA LEU A 305 -16.41 6.27 -6.03
C LEU A 305 -17.63 6.97 -5.39
N PRO A 306 -18.88 6.47 -5.56
CA PRO A 306 -20.04 7.06 -4.88
C PRO A 306 -19.87 7.13 -3.35
N CYS A 307 -19.26 6.10 -2.76
CA CYS A 307 -19.01 6.04 -1.32
C CYS A 307 -17.99 7.11 -0.89
N LEU A 308 -16.85 7.23 -1.59
CA LEU A 308 -15.84 8.25 -1.32
C LEU A 308 -16.42 9.67 -1.40
N PHE A 309 -17.21 9.94 -2.43
CA PHE A 309 -17.87 11.24 -2.58
C PHE A 309 -18.89 11.52 -1.48
N GLN A 310 -19.53 10.52 -0.89
CA GLN A 310 -20.37 10.73 0.29
C GLN A 310 -19.53 11.13 1.52
N LEU A 311 -18.35 10.52 1.67
CA LEU A 311 -17.42 10.79 2.77
C LEU A 311 -16.82 12.20 2.75
N LEU A 312 -16.77 12.87 1.59
CA LEU A 312 -16.28 14.26 1.47
C LEU A 312 -17.18 15.32 2.12
N THR A 313 -18.41 14.97 2.49
CA THR A 313 -19.38 15.92 3.07
C THR A 313 -19.00 16.36 4.49
N HIS A 314 -19.34 17.60 4.87
CA HIS A 314 -18.96 18.21 6.16
C HIS A 314 -19.42 17.46 7.42
N ARG A 315 -20.31 16.48 7.29
CA ARG A 315 -20.77 15.63 8.39
C ARG A 315 -19.70 14.66 8.90
N TYR A 316 -18.67 14.39 8.10
CA TYR A 316 -17.55 13.53 8.48
C TYR A 316 -16.36 14.32 9.02
N GLU A 317 -15.61 13.70 9.91
CA GLU A 317 -14.43 14.29 10.52
C GLU A 317 -13.36 14.68 9.48
N LYS A 318 -12.53 15.67 9.81
CA LYS A 318 -11.50 16.19 8.91
C LYS A 318 -10.57 15.09 8.38
N ARG A 319 -10.20 14.11 9.22
CA ARG A 319 -9.34 12.98 8.84
C ARG A 319 -9.99 12.11 7.76
N ILE A 320 -11.24 11.67 7.96
CA ILE A 320 -11.96 10.83 6.99
C ILE A 320 -12.11 11.55 5.65
N ARG A 321 -12.47 12.85 5.68
CA ARG A 321 -12.57 13.67 4.46
C ARG A 321 -11.24 13.79 3.72
N LYS A 322 -10.15 14.01 4.47
CA LYS A 322 -8.79 14.04 3.91
C LYS A 322 -8.48 12.74 3.18
N GLU A 323 -8.62 11.60 3.84
CA GLU A 323 -8.30 10.30 3.25
C GLU A 323 -9.17 9.99 2.03
N ALA A 324 -10.48 10.29 2.10
CA ALA A 324 -11.38 10.14 0.96
C ALA A 324 -10.94 11.00 -0.24
N CYS A 325 -10.49 12.24 -0.01
CA CYS A 325 -9.95 13.08 -1.08
C CYS A 325 -8.67 12.48 -1.67
N LEU A 326 -7.75 12.00 -0.83
CA LEU A 326 -6.51 11.39 -1.29
C LEU A 326 -6.78 10.13 -2.12
N THR A 327 -7.71 9.28 -1.68
CA THR A 327 -8.15 8.10 -2.44
C THR A 327 -8.75 8.47 -3.79
N VAL A 328 -9.64 9.47 -3.84
CA VAL A 328 -10.19 9.98 -5.11
C VAL A 328 -9.07 10.47 -6.01
N SER A 329 -8.10 11.20 -5.46
CA SER A 329 -6.94 11.68 -6.24
C SER A 329 -6.13 10.55 -6.84
N ASN A 330 -5.83 9.49 -6.08
CA ASN A 330 -5.10 8.32 -6.57
C ASN A 330 -5.84 7.66 -7.74
N ILE A 331 -7.15 7.45 -7.59
CA ILE A 331 -8.00 6.86 -8.64
C ILE A 331 -8.00 7.75 -9.89
N THR A 332 -8.27 9.04 -9.75
CA THR A 332 -8.39 9.93 -10.90
C THR A 332 -7.05 10.08 -11.61
N LEU A 333 -5.96 10.36 -10.88
CA LEU A 333 -4.67 10.67 -11.48
C LEU A 333 -4.03 9.46 -12.15
N ARG A 334 -4.35 8.24 -11.71
CA ARG A 334 -3.86 7.02 -12.38
C ARG A 334 -4.25 6.94 -13.85
N GLY A 335 -5.44 7.42 -14.22
CA GLY A 335 -5.87 7.41 -15.61
C GLY A 335 -5.08 8.38 -16.53
N ILE A 336 -4.21 9.24 -16.00
CA ILE A 336 -3.23 9.99 -16.82
C ILE A 336 -2.26 9.04 -17.53
N VAL A 337 -1.82 7.95 -16.89
CA VAL A 337 -0.84 7.00 -17.44
C VAL A 337 -1.43 6.30 -18.67
N GLN A 338 -2.68 5.86 -18.58
CA GLN A 338 -3.41 5.24 -19.69
C GLN A 338 -3.59 6.22 -20.87
N ILE A 339 -3.98 7.48 -20.60
CA ILE A 339 -4.09 8.53 -21.63
C ILE A 339 -2.75 8.74 -22.37
N GLN A 340 -1.63 8.76 -21.65
CA GLN A 340 -0.30 8.98 -22.24
C GLN A 340 0.13 7.82 -23.13
N SER A 341 -0.17 6.58 -22.73
CA SER A 341 0.06 5.38 -23.55
C SER A 341 -0.81 5.38 -24.81
N ASP A 342 -2.10 5.68 -24.66
CA ASP A 342 -3.05 5.71 -25.77
C ASP A 342 -2.71 6.81 -26.79
N LYS A 343 -2.29 7.99 -26.32
CA LYS A 343 -1.80 9.08 -27.18
C LYS A 343 -0.55 8.69 -27.97
N LYS A 344 0.40 7.96 -27.36
CA LYS A 344 1.58 7.42 -28.07
C LYS A 344 1.19 6.40 -29.15
N SER A 345 0.07 5.69 -28.96
CA SER A 345 -0.47 4.73 -29.93
C SER A 345 -1.44 5.33 -30.96
N GLY A 346 -1.64 6.65 -30.96
CA GLY A 346 -2.55 7.35 -31.89
C GLY A 346 -4.05 7.19 -31.56
N LYS A 347 -4.40 6.68 -30.38
CA LYS A 347 -5.79 6.60 -29.89
C LYS A 347 -6.15 7.88 -29.15
N THR A 348 -7.42 8.27 -29.19
CA THR A 348 -7.98 9.31 -28.30
C THR A 348 -7.93 8.81 -26.87
N GLY A 349 -6.88 9.16 -26.14
CA GLY A 349 -6.73 8.82 -24.72
C GLY A 349 -7.85 9.47 -23.92
N THR A 350 -8.69 8.65 -23.30
CA THR A 350 -9.72 9.07 -22.34
C THR A 350 -9.41 8.43 -21.00
N ASN A 351 -9.66 9.14 -19.90
CA ASN A 351 -9.54 8.56 -18.57
C ASN A 351 -10.90 7.95 -18.20
N PRO A 352 -11.04 6.62 -18.12
CA PRO A 352 -12.31 5.99 -17.80
C PRO A 352 -12.83 6.40 -16.41
N TYR A 353 -11.93 6.74 -15.48
CA TYR A 353 -12.30 7.16 -14.14
C TYR A 353 -12.88 8.57 -14.10
N VAL A 354 -12.51 9.45 -15.04
CA VAL A 354 -13.07 10.82 -15.13
C VAL A 354 -14.54 10.78 -15.53
N GLU A 355 -14.91 9.87 -16.44
CA GLU A 355 -16.32 9.67 -16.82
C GLU A 355 -17.13 9.16 -15.62
N LEU A 356 -16.62 8.16 -14.89
CA LEU A 356 -17.25 7.67 -13.67
C LEU A 356 -17.42 8.76 -12.59
N VAL A 357 -16.43 9.63 -12.41
CA VAL A 357 -16.52 10.79 -11.50
C VAL A 357 -17.64 11.74 -11.92
N ASN A 358 -17.81 12.01 -13.22
CA ASN A 358 -18.90 12.84 -13.71
C ASN A 358 -20.28 12.17 -13.49
N GLU A 359 -20.38 10.88 -13.76
CA GLU A 359 -21.64 10.11 -13.63
C GLU A 359 -22.15 10.08 -12.18
N CYS A 360 -21.25 10.01 -11.20
CA CYS A 360 -21.61 10.05 -9.79
C CYS A 360 -21.67 11.47 -9.17
N GLY A 361 -21.56 12.52 -9.99
CA GLY A 361 -21.63 13.91 -9.53
C GLY A 361 -20.46 14.33 -8.63
N GLY A 362 -19.30 13.71 -8.81
CA GLY A 362 -18.10 13.95 -8.01
C GLY A 362 -17.45 15.31 -8.27
N LEU A 363 -17.62 15.89 -9.46
CA LEU A 363 -17.01 17.16 -9.85
C LEU A 363 -17.34 18.29 -8.86
N ASP A 364 -18.64 18.55 -8.61
CA ASP A 364 -19.10 19.59 -7.68
C ASP A 364 -18.47 19.39 -6.28
N LYS A 365 -18.22 18.14 -5.87
CA LYS A 365 -17.62 17.81 -4.57
C LYS A 365 -16.12 18.06 -4.56
N ILE A 366 -15.42 17.78 -5.65
CA ILE A 366 -13.99 18.08 -5.81
C ILE A 366 -13.77 19.60 -5.84
N GLU A 367 -14.65 20.35 -6.49
CA GLU A 367 -14.61 21.82 -6.47
C GLU A 367 -14.73 22.37 -5.04
N ASN A 368 -15.69 21.85 -4.26
CA ASN A 368 -15.88 22.26 -2.87
C ASN A 368 -14.67 21.94 -1.96
N LEU A 369 -13.80 20.98 -2.34
CA LEU A 369 -12.58 20.70 -1.58
C LEU A 369 -11.55 21.84 -1.64
N GLN A 370 -11.68 22.79 -2.57
CA GLN A 370 -10.84 23.99 -2.57
C GLN A 370 -11.09 24.91 -1.36
N GLU A 371 -12.25 24.79 -0.72
CA GLU A 371 -12.59 25.53 0.50
C GLU A 371 -12.20 24.77 1.77
N PHE A 372 -11.64 23.57 1.62
CA PHE A 372 -11.28 22.72 2.75
C PHE A 372 -10.00 23.23 3.42
N ASP A 373 -10.08 23.43 4.73
CA ASP A 373 -8.98 23.87 5.61
C ASP A 373 -7.94 22.76 5.84
N ASN A 374 -7.27 22.36 4.75
CA ASN A 374 -6.11 21.47 4.71
C ASN A 374 -5.36 21.64 3.37
N ASP A 375 -4.11 22.10 3.44
CA ASP A 375 -3.30 22.41 2.26
C ASP A 375 -3.09 21.22 1.31
N GLU A 376 -3.02 20.00 1.84
CA GLU A 376 -2.79 18.80 1.04
C GLU A 376 -4.02 18.44 0.21
N VAL A 377 -5.20 18.49 0.84
CA VAL A 377 -6.49 18.29 0.17
C VAL A 377 -6.75 19.36 -0.88
N TYR A 378 -6.49 20.63 -0.54
CA TYR A 378 -6.59 21.74 -1.49
C TYR A 378 -5.72 21.51 -2.72
N LYS A 379 -4.42 21.20 -2.51
CA LYS A 379 -3.47 20.96 -3.61
C LYS A 379 -3.91 19.80 -4.51
N LYS A 380 -4.40 18.71 -3.92
CA LYS A 380 -4.88 17.53 -4.66
C LYS A 380 -6.16 17.84 -5.45
N ALA A 381 -7.10 18.58 -4.86
CA ALA A 381 -8.30 19.02 -5.57
C ALA A 381 -7.97 19.87 -6.80
N ILE A 382 -7.05 20.82 -6.66
CA ILE A 382 -6.57 21.65 -7.78
C ILE A 382 -5.87 20.78 -8.84
N GLU A 383 -4.96 19.88 -8.44
CA GLU A 383 -4.24 18.99 -9.35
C GLU A 383 -5.20 18.15 -10.21
N ILE A 384 -6.28 17.62 -9.63
CA ILE A 384 -7.30 16.86 -10.34
C ILE A 384 -8.05 17.75 -11.34
N LEU A 385 -8.47 18.94 -10.92
CA LEU A 385 -9.25 19.86 -11.75
C LEU A 385 -8.42 20.39 -12.93
N GLU A 386 -7.17 20.80 -12.68
CA GLU A 386 -6.24 21.25 -13.72
C GLU A 386 -5.94 20.13 -14.74
N SER A 387 -5.85 18.88 -14.28
CA SER A 387 -5.52 17.75 -15.16
C SER A 387 -6.61 17.38 -16.17
N TYR A 388 -7.89 17.65 -15.87
CA TYR A 388 -9.01 17.12 -16.67
C TYR A 388 -10.13 18.13 -17.00
N TRP A 389 -10.24 19.23 -16.25
CA TRP A 389 -11.33 20.20 -16.36
C TRP A 389 -10.89 21.65 -16.63
N ASP A 390 -9.58 21.94 -16.69
CA ASP A 390 -9.12 23.26 -17.14
C ASP A 390 -9.18 23.37 -18.68
N GLU A 391 -9.65 24.53 -19.17
CA GLU A 391 -9.84 24.82 -20.59
C GLU A 391 -8.62 25.55 -21.20
N GLU A 392 -7.66 26.05 -20.40
CA GLU A 392 -6.53 26.82 -20.93
C GLU A 392 -5.50 25.97 -21.71
N ASP A 393 -5.47 24.64 -21.53
CA ASP A 393 -4.47 23.72 -22.13
C ASP A 393 -5.06 22.64 -23.07
N GLN A 394 -6.26 22.84 -23.64
CA GLN A 394 -6.70 21.94 -24.72
C GLN A 394 -6.03 22.21 -26.08
N ASN A 395 -5.25 23.30 -26.19
CA ASN A 395 -4.42 23.62 -27.36
C ASN A 395 -2.91 23.54 -27.11
N GLU A 396 -2.45 23.40 -25.88
CA GLU A 396 -1.06 23.05 -25.57
C GLU A 396 -1.07 21.89 -24.59
N ALA A 397 -0.48 20.76 -24.99
CA ALA A 397 -0.35 19.60 -24.13
C ALA A 397 0.22 20.01 -22.76
N PRO A 398 -0.19 19.39 -21.64
CA PRO A 398 0.45 19.66 -20.35
C PRO A 398 1.95 19.36 -20.50
N ILE A 399 2.77 20.41 -20.54
CA ILE A 399 4.22 20.29 -20.68
C ILE A 399 4.77 19.88 -19.32
N PHE A 400 4.67 18.58 -19.02
CA PHE A 400 5.59 17.97 -18.09
C PHE A 400 6.87 17.65 -18.86
N ARG A 401 7.86 18.54 -18.78
CA ARG A 401 9.25 18.10 -18.99
C ARG A 401 9.52 17.11 -17.87
N GLY A 402 9.42 15.83 -18.20
CA GLY A 402 9.88 14.77 -17.34
C GLY A 402 11.26 15.12 -16.80
N SER A 403 11.54 14.70 -15.58
CA SER A 403 12.85 14.14 -15.26
C SER A 403 13.11 12.96 -16.20
N GLY A 404 13.34 13.26 -17.47
CA GLY A 404 13.87 12.35 -18.45
C GLY A 404 15.36 12.31 -18.23
N VAL A 405 15.84 11.14 -17.84
CA VAL A 405 17.15 10.67 -18.29
C VAL A 405 17.14 10.81 -19.81
N SER A 406 18.00 11.68 -20.33
CA SER A 406 18.20 11.81 -21.77
C SER A 406 18.88 10.54 -22.27
N SER A 407 18.22 9.84 -23.19
CA SER A 407 18.92 9.18 -24.29
C SER A 407 18.25 9.64 -25.57
N GLU A 408 18.82 10.68 -26.18
CA GLU A 408 19.10 10.74 -27.63
C GLU A 408 19.56 12.15 -28.00
N GLY A 409 20.85 12.25 -28.36
CA GLY A 409 21.47 13.40 -28.99
C GLY A 409 21.70 13.10 -30.47
N ALA A 410 20.97 13.84 -31.29
CA ALA A 410 20.78 13.75 -32.74
C ALA A 410 22.00 14.09 -33.63
N PHE A 411 22.07 13.36 -34.77
CA PHE A 411 22.41 13.80 -36.14
C PHE A 411 23.85 14.21 -36.53
N GLU A 412 24.30 13.54 -37.60
CA GLU A 412 25.49 13.76 -38.43
C GLU A 412 25.20 14.82 -39.52
N PHE A 413 26.18 15.69 -39.81
CA PHE A 413 26.13 16.70 -40.88
C PHE A 413 26.86 16.18 -42.12
N ASP A 414 26.22 16.29 -43.29
CA ASP A 414 26.89 16.18 -44.59
C ASP A 414 27.07 17.59 -45.18
N VAL A 415 28.29 17.88 -45.64
CA VAL A 415 28.62 19.06 -46.43
C VAL A 415 29.43 18.56 -47.62
N SER A 416 28.98 18.93 -48.82
CA SER A 416 29.58 18.56 -50.12
C SER A 416 31.08 18.78 -50.23
#